data_AF-A0AAV4R744-F1
#
_entry.id   AF-A0AAV4R744-F1
#
_cell.length_a   1.000
_cell.length_b   1.000
_cell.length_c   1.000
_cell.angle_alpha   90.00
_cell.angle_beta   90.00
_cell.angle_gamma   90.00
#
_symmetry.space_group_name_H-M   'P 1'
#
loop_
_entity.id
_entity.type
_entity.pdbx_description
1 polymer ?
#
loop_
_entity_poly.entity_id
_entity_poly.type
_entity_poly.pdbx_seq_one_letter_code
_entity_poly.pdbx_strand_id
1 'polypeptide(L)'
;MGSGGKGCQEKNCQFGSVCEYDLNGLPQCVCNFDCPESRKPVCGSDNIIHDNDCTLREESCRQQVQIFILPTALCDEFRDIPCDGEMPLVNPLTGREYVCGEDDPSRYCPPSSYCHKTSTFSKCCREERVPSAIDGTLDGSRVSNWFYGGI
;
A
#
# COMPACT_ATOMS: atom_id res chain seq x y z
N MET A 1 -6.79 49.93 20.71
CA MET A 1 -6.22 48.87 21.57
C MET A 1 -5.55 47.86 20.65
N GLY A 2 -4.22 47.75 20.68
CA GLY A 2 -3.46 46.88 19.78
C GLY A 2 -3.49 45.43 20.25
N SER A 3 -3.77 44.51 19.33
CA SER A 3 -3.65 43.07 19.57
C SER A 3 -2.19 42.71 19.77
N GLY A 4 -1.81 42.35 21.00
CA GLY A 4 -0.51 41.78 21.31
C GLY A 4 -0.30 40.48 20.53
N GLY A 5 0.69 40.47 19.64
CA GLY A 5 1.12 39.27 18.96
C GLY A 5 1.72 38.29 19.96
N LYS A 6 1.06 37.14 20.15
CA LYS A 6 1.53 36.06 21.03
C LYS A 6 2.81 35.45 20.43
N GLY A 7 3.96 35.70 21.07
CA GLY A 7 5.24 35.09 20.73
C GLY A 7 5.29 33.58 21.00
N CYS A 8 6.47 32.97 20.85
CA CYS A 8 6.65 31.54 21.17
C CYS A 8 6.40 31.20 22.66
N GLN A 9 6.40 32.20 23.55
CA GLN A 9 6.07 32.05 24.96
C GLN A 9 4.62 31.58 25.19
N GLU A 10 3.71 31.86 24.25
CA GLU A 10 2.27 31.53 24.37
C GLU A 10 1.77 30.63 23.22
N LYS A 11 2.65 30.21 22.30
CA LYS A 11 2.30 29.38 21.14
C LYS A 11 2.54 27.90 21.45
N ASN A 12 1.46 27.13 21.52
CA ASN A 12 1.54 25.68 21.75
C ASN A 12 1.59 24.92 20.41
N CYS A 13 2.77 24.39 20.08
CA CYS A 13 3.01 23.61 18.86
C CYS A 13 2.65 22.12 19.08
N GLN A 14 2.12 21.46 18.03
CA GLN A 14 1.57 20.10 18.11
C GLN A 14 2.47 19.09 17.40
N PHE A 15 2.25 17.80 17.68
CA PHE A 15 2.91 16.68 16.97
C PHE A 15 4.45 16.73 17.03
N GLY A 16 5.00 17.27 18.13
CA GLY A 16 6.45 17.38 18.32
C GLY A 16 7.12 18.56 17.59
N SER A 17 6.35 19.46 16.97
CA SER A 17 6.90 20.70 16.42
C SER A 17 7.41 21.66 17.52
N VAL A 18 8.42 22.44 17.17
CA VAL A 18 9.05 23.45 18.04
C VAL A 18 8.66 24.84 17.56
N CYS A 19 8.43 25.78 18.48
CA CYS A 19 8.20 27.17 18.11
C CYS A 19 9.52 27.89 17.87
N GLU A 20 9.73 28.39 16.67
CA GLU A 20 10.87 29.21 16.26
C GLU A 20 10.39 30.53 15.64
N TYR A 21 11.27 31.53 15.57
CA TYR A 21 10.96 32.81 14.91
C TYR A 21 11.45 32.79 13.46
N ASP A 22 10.60 33.19 12.53
CA ASP A 22 11.00 33.36 11.12
C ASP A 22 11.92 34.58 10.92
N LEU A 23 12.36 34.82 9.67
CA LEU A 23 13.21 35.97 9.31
C LEU A 23 12.56 37.33 9.59
N ASN A 24 11.23 37.38 9.75
CA ASN A 24 10.46 38.58 10.06
C ASN A 24 10.19 38.73 11.57
N GLY A 25 10.70 37.82 12.41
CA GLY A 25 10.45 37.80 13.84
C GLY A 25 9.04 37.31 14.22
N LEU A 26 8.36 36.56 13.34
CA LEU A 26 7.05 35.97 13.61
C LEU A 26 7.20 34.55 14.16
N PRO A 27 6.45 34.17 15.22
CA PRO A 27 6.53 32.83 15.80
C PRO A 27 5.86 31.80 14.87
N GLN A 28 6.58 30.72 14.55
CA GLN A 28 6.16 29.63 13.66
C GLN A 28 6.44 28.27 14.32
N CYS A 29 5.53 27.32 14.16
CA CYS A 29 5.80 25.93 14.56
C CYS A 29 6.52 25.23 13.41
N VAL A 30 7.68 24.65 13.69
CA VAL A 30 8.51 23.94 12.71
C VAL A 30 8.76 22.51 13.16
N CYS A 31 8.80 21.59 12.20
CA CYS A 31 9.16 20.19 12.44
C CYS A 31 10.67 20.08 12.33
N ASN A 32 11.36 20.11 13.46
CA ASN A 32 12.81 20.01 13.53
C ASN A 32 13.19 18.68 14.18
N PHE A 33 13.41 17.66 13.35
CA PHE A 33 13.75 16.30 13.78
C PHE A 33 15.16 15.97 13.29
N ASP A 34 15.98 15.42 14.18
CA ASP A 34 17.29 14.84 13.84
C ASP A 34 17.21 13.33 14.11
N CYS A 35 16.82 12.59 13.07
CA CYS A 35 16.56 11.16 13.19
C CYS A 35 17.84 10.34 12.93
N PRO A 36 18.12 9.33 13.78
CA PRO A 36 19.27 8.46 13.55
C PRO A 36 19.07 7.61 12.30
N GLU A 37 20.16 7.30 11.58
CA GLU A 37 20.13 6.41 10.42
C GLU A 37 19.87 4.93 10.79
N SER A 38 19.78 4.60 12.09
CA SER A 38 19.49 3.25 12.55
C SER A 38 18.09 2.83 12.11
N ARG A 39 18.01 1.74 11.32
CA ARG A 39 16.75 1.16 10.87
C ARG A 39 16.19 0.20 11.91
N LYS A 40 15.04 0.57 12.46
CA LYS A 40 14.23 -0.22 13.40
C LYS A 40 12.77 -0.03 13.01
N PRO A 41 12.32 -0.70 11.93
CA PRO A 41 11.07 -0.35 11.28
C PRO A 41 9.87 -0.51 12.21
N VAL A 42 8.92 0.42 12.10
CA VAL A 42 7.68 0.44 12.88
C VAL A 42 6.48 0.60 11.94
N CYS A 43 5.37 -0.07 12.27
CA CYS A 43 4.11 0.13 11.56
C CYS A 43 3.38 1.34 12.14
N GLY A 44 3.00 2.29 11.29
CA GLY A 44 2.17 3.43 11.67
C GLY A 44 0.68 3.16 11.50
N SER A 45 -0.15 3.93 12.21
CA SER A 45 -1.62 3.91 12.05
C SER A 45 -2.11 4.43 10.70
N ASP A 46 -1.21 4.93 9.87
CA ASP A 46 -1.37 5.25 8.45
C ASP A 46 -1.15 4.03 7.55
N ASN A 47 -0.92 2.84 8.12
CA ASN A 47 -0.58 1.59 7.44
C ASN A 47 0.74 1.65 6.64
N ILE A 48 1.65 2.54 7.06
CA ILE A 48 2.97 2.69 6.44
C ILE A 48 4.04 2.15 7.41
N ILE A 49 5.02 1.42 6.87
CA ILE A 49 6.24 1.09 7.60
C ILE A 49 7.18 2.30 7.55
N HIS A 50 7.46 2.89 8.71
CA HIS A 50 8.44 3.96 8.88
C HIS A 50 9.80 3.36 9.26
N ASP A 51 10.90 3.98 8.82
CA ASP A 51 12.28 3.46 9.02
C ASP A 51 12.63 3.27 10.51
N ASN A 52 12.13 4.15 11.37
CA ASN A 52 12.15 4.04 12.82
C ASN A 52 11.05 4.91 13.49
N ASP A 53 11.02 4.91 14.83
CA ASP A 53 10.04 5.70 15.58
C ASP A 53 10.24 7.21 15.43
N CYS A 54 11.46 7.67 15.16
CA CYS A 54 11.75 9.08 14.92
C CYS A 54 11.15 9.54 13.59
N THR A 55 11.37 8.80 12.50
CA THR A 55 10.81 9.13 11.18
C THR A 55 9.29 9.10 11.19
N LEU A 56 8.66 8.22 11.98
CA LEU A 56 7.21 8.21 12.17
C LEU A 56 6.71 9.50 12.84
N ARG A 57 7.42 10.00 13.87
CA ARG A 57 7.06 11.24 14.55
C ARG A 57 7.31 12.47 13.68
N GLU A 58 8.40 12.46 12.91
CA GLU A 58 8.68 13.50 11.92
C GLU A 58 7.53 13.60 10.91
N GLU A 59 7.07 12.46 10.39
CA GLU A 59 5.96 12.43 9.44
C GLU A 59 4.64 12.86 10.08
N SER A 60 4.38 12.44 11.32
CA SER A 60 3.25 12.93 12.13
C SER A 60 3.28 14.46 12.27
N CYS A 61 4.46 15.03 12.50
CA CYS A 61 4.65 16.48 12.54
C CYS A 61 4.38 17.11 11.18
N ARG A 62 4.99 16.59 10.11
CA ARG A 62 4.89 17.16 8.77
C ARG A 62 3.44 17.16 8.25
N GLN A 63 2.70 16.09 8.51
CA GLN A 63 1.30 15.95 8.12
C GLN A 63 0.33 16.65 9.07
N GLN A 64 0.77 17.06 10.27
CA GLN A 64 -0.08 17.59 11.33
C GLN A 64 -1.22 16.62 11.70
N VAL A 65 -0.91 15.32 11.71
CA VAL A 65 -1.83 14.24 12.06
C VAL A 65 -1.12 13.32 13.05
N GLN A 66 -1.83 12.87 14.08
CA GLN A 66 -1.27 11.92 15.03
C GLN A 66 -1.14 10.54 14.40
N ILE A 67 0.10 10.06 14.24
CA ILE A 67 0.39 8.70 13.80
C ILE A 67 0.86 7.92 15.02
N PHE A 68 0.23 6.78 15.28
CA PHE A 68 0.57 5.90 16.39
C PHE A 68 1.31 4.68 15.87
N ILE A 69 2.22 4.14 16.68
CA ILE A 69 2.83 2.86 16.39
C ILE A 69 1.79 1.76 16.60
N LEU A 70 1.67 0.89 15.62
CA LEU A 70 0.85 -0.31 15.59
C LEU A 70 1.73 -1.57 15.63
N PRO A 71 1.14 -2.73 15.98
CA PRO A 71 1.81 -4.02 15.77
C PRO A 71 2.24 -4.18 14.32
N THR A 72 3.49 -4.61 14.09
CA THR A 72 4.08 -4.72 12.73
C THR A 72 3.23 -5.58 11.79
N ALA A 73 2.58 -6.62 12.32
CA ALA A 73 1.66 -7.50 11.58
C ALA A 73 0.57 -6.73 10.80
N LEU A 74 0.10 -5.58 11.29
CA LEU A 74 -0.93 -4.78 10.63
C LEU A 74 -0.42 -4.09 9.34
N CYS A 75 0.88 -3.87 9.23
CA CYS A 75 1.52 -3.37 8.00
C CYS A 75 2.16 -4.50 7.17
N ASP A 76 2.51 -5.64 7.79
CA ASP A 76 3.08 -6.81 7.10
C ASP A 76 2.03 -7.58 6.27
N GLU A 77 0.74 -7.45 6.61
CA GLU A 77 -0.36 -8.12 5.92
C GLU A 77 -0.52 -7.68 4.45
N PHE A 78 0.15 -6.62 3.97
CA PHE A 78 0.00 -6.12 2.60
C PHE A 78 1.24 -6.23 1.71
N ARG A 79 2.42 -6.59 2.25
CA ARG A 79 3.67 -6.53 1.47
C ARG A 79 4.18 -7.90 1.01
N ASP A 80 3.79 -8.97 1.69
CA ASP A 80 4.28 -10.32 1.43
C ASP A 80 3.17 -11.36 1.22
N ILE A 81 1.94 -10.92 0.94
CA ILE A 81 0.84 -11.83 0.63
C ILE A 81 0.75 -12.04 -0.89
N PRO A 82 0.97 -13.26 -1.40
CA PRO A 82 0.75 -13.54 -2.81
C PRO A 82 -0.71 -13.31 -3.20
N CYS A 83 -0.93 -12.80 -4.41
CA CYS A 83 -2.25 -12.72 -5.02
C CYS A 83 -3.29 -11.96 -4.17
N ASP A 84 -2.85 -10.92 -3.46
CA ASP A 84 -3.71 -10.06 -2.64
C ASP A 84 -4.53 -10.81 -1.58
N GLY A 85 -4.04 -11.97 -1.12
CA GLY A 85 -4.72 -12.85 -0.15
C GLY A 85 -5.16 -14.19 -0.73
N GLU A 86 -5.28 -14.29 -2.06
CA GLU A 86 -5.73 -15.50 -2.72
C GLU A 86 -4.60 -16.53 -2.88
N MET A 87 -4.99 -17.80 -3.04
CA MET A 87 -3.99 -18.86 -3.28
C MET A 87 -3.35 -18.71 -4.66
N PRO A 88 -2.00 -18.78 -4.76
CA PRO A 88 -1.32 -18.88 -6.03
C PRO A 88 -1.82 -20.05 -6.88
N LEU A 89 -1.73 -19.89 -8.21
CA LEU A 89 -2.08 -20.97 -9.12
C LEU A 89 -1.11 -22.14 -8.95
N VAL A 90 -1.66 -23.35 -8.94
CA VAL A 90 -0.91 -24.61 -8.89
C VAL A 90 -1.09 -25.41 -10.17
N ASN A 91 -0.03 -26.07 -10.62
CA ASN A 91 -0.09 -27.00 -11.74
C ASN A 91 -0.82 -28.27 -11.30
N PRO A 92 -1.94 -28.64 -11.93
CA PRO A 92 -2.76 -29.77 -11.50
C PRO A 92 -2.06 -31.14 -11.68
N LEU A 93 -1.04 -31.22 -12.54
CA LEU A 93 -0.30 -32.46 -12.80
C LEU A 93 0.82 -32.68 -11.78
N THR A 94 1.43 -31.60 -11.28
CA THR A 94 2.61 -31.69 -10.40
C THR A 94 2.30 -31.29 -8.96
N GLY A 95 1.17 -30.63 -8.72
CA GLY A 95 0.80 -30.04 -7.42
C GLY A 95 1.69 -28.87 -7.00
N ARG A 96 2.55 -28.35 -7.90
CA ARG A 96 3.49 -27.25 -7.60
C ARG A 96 2.91 -25.92 -8.06
N GLU A 97 3.16 -24.88 -7.28
CA GLU A 97 2.81 -23.49 -7.64
C GLU A 97 3.50 -23.04 -8.93
N TYR A 98 2.78 -22.24 -9.73
CA TYR A 98 3.35 -21.55 -10.88
C TYR A 98 4.17 -20.34 -10.41
N VAL A 99 5.43 -20.31 -10.84
CA VAL A 99 6.40 -19.23 -10.57
C VAL A 99 6.69 -18.49 -11.89
N CYS A 100 6.84 -17.17 -11.83
CA CYS A 100 7.08 -16.31 -13.00
C CYS A 100 8.29 -15.38 -12.78
N GLY A 101 8.92 -14.86 -13.84
CA GLY A 101 10.17 -14.07 -13.73
C GLY A 101 11.07 -14.17 -14.97
N GLU A 102 12.28 -13.61 -14.97
CA GLU A 102 13.20 -13.61 -16.14
C GLU A 102 14.27 -14.70 -16.02
N ASP A 103 14.22 -15.74 -16.88
CA ASP A 103 15.30 -16.63 -17.44
C ASP A 103 14.77 -17.98 -18.00
N ASP A 104 13.46 -18.25 -18.09
CA ASP A 104 12.95 -19.54 -18.62
C ASP A 104 11.64 -19.35 -19.44
N PRO A 105 11.52 -19.92 -20.65
CA PRO A 105 10.30 -19.92 -21.46
C PRO A 105 9.04 -20.47 -20.76
N SER A 106 9.16 -21.24 -19.68
CA SER A 106 8.03 -21.68 -18.86
C SER A 106 7.55 -20.64 -17.83
N ARG A 107 8.15 -19.44 -17.78
CA ARG A 107 7.88 -18.39 -16.77
C ARG A 107 6.70 -17.49 -17.10
N TYR A 108 5.96 -17.80 -18.16
CA TYR A 108 4.68 -17.16 -18.42
C TYR A 108 3.61 -17.82 -17.55
N CYS A 109 2.82 -16.99 -16.89
CA CYS A 109 1.65 -17.47 -16.18
C CYS A 109 0.61 -18.03 -17.18
N PRO A 110 -0.15 -19.07 -16.80
CA PRO A 110 -1.20 -19.63 -17.65
C PRO A 110 -2.23 -18.59 -18.15
N PRO A 111 -3.04 -18.89 -19.19
CA PRO A 111 -4.10 -17.97 -19.62
C PRO A 111 -5.06 -17.59 -18.48
N SER A 112 -5.53 -16.32 -18.46
CA SER A 112 -6.36 -15.74 -17.38
C SER A 112 -5.66 -15.65 -16.02
N SER A 113 -4.36 -15.37 -16.03
CA SER A 113 -3.56 -15.17 -14.82
C SER A 113 -2.45 -14.14 -15.07
N TYR A 114 -2.03 -13.48 -14.00
CA TYR A 114 -0.97 -12.47 -14.04
C TYR A 114 0.17 -12.86 -13.11
N CYS A 115 1.34 -12.24 -13.30
CA CYS A 115 2.51 -12.47 -12.45
C CYS A 115 2.55 -11.43 -11.32
N HIS A 116 2.30 -11.85 -10.08
CA HIS A 116 2.49 -11.02 -8.90
C HIS A 116 3.93 -11.17 -8.40
N LYS A 117 4.71 -10.08 -8.50
CA LYS A 117 6.11 -10.02 -8.08
C LYS A 117 6.26 -9.08 -6.87
N THR A 118 6.86 -9.59 -5.82
CA THR A 118 7.32 -8.81 -4.65
C THR A 118 8.83 -8.96 -4.50
N SER A 119 9.40 -8.39 -3.44
CA SER A 119 10.81 -8.59 -3.09
C SER A 119 11.13 -10.03 -2.67
N THR A 120 10.13 -10.83 -2.30
CA THR A 120 10.30 -12.16 -1.68
C THR A 120 9.74 -13.29 -2.55
N PHE A 121 8.79 -13.03 -3.45
CA PHE A 121 8.22 -14.05 -4.33
C PHE A 121 7.82 -13.51 -5.70
N SER A 122 7.66 -14.44 -6.63
CA SER A 122 7.11 -14.19 -7.95
C SER A 122 6.17 -15.33 -8.35
N LYS A 123 4.88 -15.15 -8.10
CA LYS A 123 3.86 -16.19 -8.22
C LYS A 123 2.82 -15.81 -9.27
N CYS A 124 2.28 -16.81 -9.94
CA CYS A 124 1.16 -16.60 -10.85
C CYS A 124 -0.15 -16.58 -10.06
N CYS A 125 -0.87 -15.48 -10.21
CA CYS A 125 -2.10 -15.19 -9.51
C CYS A 125 -3.25 -15.19 -10.49
N ARG A 126 -4.43 -15.60 -10.02
CA ARG A 126 -5.63 -15.55 -10.84
C ARG A 126 -5.90 -14.09 -11.19
N GLU A 127 -6.10 -13.82 -12.48
CA GLU A 127 -6.59 -12.52 -12.91
C GLU A 127 -8.07 -12.52 -12.54
N GLU A 128 -8.43 -11.77 -11.49
CA GLU A 128 -9.81 -11.51 -11.10
C GLU A 128 -10.55 -11.03 -12.35
N ARG A 129 -11.27 -11.92 -13.03
CA ARG A 129 -12.45 -11.46 -13.76
C ARG A 129 -13.34 -10.97 -12.64
N VAL A 130 -13.41 -9.67 -12.44
CA VAL A 130 -14.55 -9.05 -11.80
C VAL A 130 -15.65 -9.05 -12.86
N PRO A 131 -16.55 -10.05 -12.97
CA PRO A 131 -17.88 -9.68 -13.38
C PRO A 131 -18.37 -8.81 -12.23
N SER A 132 -18.61 -7.53 -12.51
CA SER A 132 -19.42 -6.70 -11.64
C SER A 132 -20.77 -7.40 -11.46
N ALA A 133 -20.87 -8.29 -10.49
CA ALA A 133 -22.12 -8.83 -10.00
C ALA A 133 -22.72 -7.77 -9.06
N ILE A 134 -23.07 -6.63 -9.65
CA ILE A 134 -24.39 -6.09 -9.35
C ILE A 134 -25.38 -7.18 -9.77
N ASP A 135 -26.12 -7.66 -8.80
CA ASP A 135 -27.28 -8.53 -9.02
C ASP A 135 -28.18 -7.92 -10.11
N GLY A 136 -28.52 -8.71 -11.12
CA GLY A 136 -29.27 -8.23 -12.28
C GLY A 136 -29.13 -9.09 -13.52
N THR A 137 -29.58 -10.34 -13.44
CA THR A 137 -30.28 -11.11 -14.48
C THR A 137 -29.99 -10.74 -15.95
N LEU A 138 -29.43 -11.68 -16.73
CA LEU A 138 -30.13 -12.40 -17.80
C LEU A 138 -29.17 -13.24 -18.65
N ASP A 139 -29.54 -14.51 -18.73
CA ASP A 139 -29.15 -15.52 -19.71
C ASP A 139 -29.07 -14.98 -21.14
N GLY A 140 -28.06 -15.43 -21.91
CA GLY A 140 -27.86 -14.92 -23.26
C GLY A 140 -26.73 -15.61 -24.01
N SER A 141 -26.85 -16.93 -24.17
CA SER A 141 -26.09 -17.82 -25.04
C SER A 141 -25.35 -17.20 -26.23
N ARG A 142 -24.10 -17.65 -26.39
CA ARG A 142 -23.29 -17.57 -27.62
C ARG A 142 -24.11 -18.09 -28.80
N VAL A 143 -24.33 -17.28 -29.82
CA VAL A 143 -24.70 -17.74 -31.17
C VAL A 143 -23.51 -17.55 -32.10
N SER A 144 -22.64 -18.56 -32.13
CA SER A 144 -21.66 -18.77 -33.19
C SER A 144 -22.29 -19.57 -34.34
N ASN A 145 -22.68 -18.83 -35.37
CA ASN A 145 -22.55 -19.05 -36.82
C ASN A 145 -22.41 -20.48 -37.44
N TRP A 146 -23.23 -20.68 -38.49
CA TRP A 146 -23.15 -21.58 -39.67
C TRP A 146 -23.18 -23.11 -39.49
N PHE A 147 -24.22 -23.79 -40.02
CA PHE A 147 -24.20 -24.65 -41.24
C PHE A 147 -25.43 -25.61 -41.37
N TYR A 148 -25.85 -25.83 -42.63
CA TYR A 148 -26.61 -26.96 -43.24
C TYR A 148 -28.16 -27.02 -43.33
N GLY A 149 -28.64 -27.02 -44.58
CA GLY A 149 -29.76 -27.82 -45.16
C GLY A 149 -31.18 -27.34 -44.83
N GLY A 150 -32.06 -26.95 -45.76
CA GLY A 150 -32.33 -27.53 -47.07
C GLY A 150 -33.38 -28.64 -46.96
N ILE A 151 -34.66 -28.30 -47.16
CA ILE A 151 -35.74 -29.02 -47.88
C ILE A 151 -36.88 -28.01 -48.09
#